data_AF-A0A963N0H5-F1
#
_entry.id   AF-A0A963N0H5-F1
#
_cell.length_a   1.000
_cell.length_b   1.000
_cell.length_c   1.000
_cell.angle_alpha   90.00
_cell.angle_beta   90.00
_cell.angle_gamma   90.00
#
_symmetry.space_group_name_H-M   'P 1'
#
loop_
_entity.id
_entity.type
_entity.pdbx_description
1 polymer ?
#
loop_
_entity_poly.entity_id
_entity_poly.type
_entity_poly.pdbx_seq_one_letter_code
_entity_poly.pdbx_strand_id
1 'polypeptide(L)' 'MEQRTRMHDGIVGALILLGALLAAFVHPYWLLVPGLIGLLMVQSAFTGFCPVYFALDKFEGRPGHDLSHHAH' A
#
# COMPACT_ATOMS: atom_id res chain seq x y z
N MET A 1 -14.91 6.66 8.60
CA MET A 1 -13.86 5.87 7.91
C MET A 1 -12.78 6.82 7.36
N GLU A 2 -12.15 7.66 8.20
CA GLU A 2 -11.32 8.78 7.69
C GLU A 2 -9.88 8.82 8.27
N GLN A 3 -9.59 8.09 9.34
CA GLN A 3 -8.24 8.04 9.93
C GLN A 3 -7.34 6.95 9.36
N ARG A 4 -7.88 5.76 9.03
CA ARG A 4 -7.06 4.61 8.57
C ARG A 4 -6.58 4.77 7.13
N THR A 5 -7.39 5.34 6.24
CA THR A 5 -7.03 5.60 4.83
C THR A 5 -5.89 6.63 4.70
N ARG A 6 -5.89 7.65 5.57
CA ARG A 6 -4.83 8.67 5.60
C ARG A 6 -3.44 8.10 5.91
N MET A 7 -3.34 7.11 6.79
CA MET A 7 -2.07 6.45 7.10
C MET A 7 -1.59 5.58 5.93
N HIS A 8 -2.52 4.90 5.25
CA HIS A 8 -2.24 4.14 4.03
C HIS A 8 -1.61 5.02 2.94
N ASP A 9 -2.22 6.17 2.62
CA ASP A 9 -1.74 7.05 1.56
C ASP A 9 -0.34 7.60 1.89
N GLY A 10 -0.10 7.90 3.16
CA GLY A 10 1.20 8.33 3.65
C GLY A 10 2.28 7.25 3.55
N ILE A 11 1.97 6.00 3.92
CA ILE A 11 2.91 4.88 3.85
C ILE A 11 3.24 4.54 2.40
N VAL A 12 2.24 4.46 1.52
CA VAL A 12 2.43 4.17 0.09
C VAL A 12 3.23 5.30 -0.57
N GLY A 13 2.91 6.55 -0.28
CA GLY A 13 3.66 7.70 -0.80
C GLY A 13 5.12 7.70 -0.34
N ALA A 14 5.39 7.42 0.94
CA ALA A 14 6.75 7.35 1.46
C ALA A 14 7.57 6.24 0.80
N LEU A 15 6.98 5.05 0.59
CA LEU A 15 7.64 3.93 -0.10
C LEU A 15 7.98 4.26 -1.55
N ILE A 16 7.08 4.94 -2.26
CA ILE A 16 7.31 5.38 -3.64
C ILE A 16 8.43 6.40 -3.70
N LEU A 17 8.42 7.42 -2.83
CA LEU A 17 9.46 8.44 -2.78
C LEU A 17 10.82 7.83 -2.42
N LEU A 18 10.87 6.93 -1.44
CA LEU A 18 12.10 6.26 -1.05
C LEU A 18 12.65 5.40 -2.19
N GLY A 19 11.79 4.65 -2.89
CA GLY A 19 12.17 3.87 -4.08
C GLY A 19 12.67 4.73 -5.23
N ALA A 20 12.02 5.87 -5.48
CA ALA A 20 12.44 6.83 -6.50
C ALA A 20 13.79 7.49 -6.15
N LEU A 21 14.00 7.86 -4.88
CA LEU A 21 15.28 8.40 -4.40
C LEU A 21 16.40 7.37 -4.59
N LEU A 22 16.16 6.13 -4.19
CA LEU A 22 17.15 5.06 -4.34
C LEU A 22 17.45 4.76 -5.81
N ALA A 23 16.47 4.92 -6.70
CA ALA A 23 16.70 4.81 -8.13
C ALA A 23 17.54 5.94 -8.71
N ALA A 24 17.43 7.15 -8.16
CA ALA A 24 18.28 8.28 -8.54
C ALA A 24 19.72 8.12 -8.02
N PHE A 25 19.92 7.55 -6.83
CA PHE A 25 21.23 7.46 -6.17
C PHE A 25 22.01 6.16 -6.44
N VAL A 26 21.34 5.03 -6.69
CA VAL A 26 22.00 3.72 -6.84
C VAL A 26 22.00 3.26 -8.30
N HIS A 27 20.81 3.08 -8.90
CA HIS A 27 20.68 2.66 -10.30
C HIS A 27 19.23 2.80 -10.78
N PRO A 28 18.95 3.26 -12.02
CA PRO A 28 17.59 3.45 -12.55
C PRO A 28 16.71 2.19 -12.59
N TYR A 29 17.30 0.98 -12.45
CA TYR A 29 16.54 -0.27 -12.34
C TYR A 29 15.66 -0.33 -11.07
N TRP A 30 15.96 0.50 -10.07
CA TRP A 30 15.15 0.62 -8.86
C TRP A 30 13.77 1.25 -9.11
N LEU A 31 13.51 1.90 -10.27
CA LEU A 31 12.16 2.36 -10.63
C LEU A 31 11.15 1.20 -10.73
N LEU A 32 11.61 -0.04 -10.93
CA LEU A 32 10.74 -1.20 -10.90
C LEU A 32 10.06 -1.38 -9.54
N VAL A 33 10.71 -0.96 -8.44
CA VAL A 33 10.15 -1.08 -7.08
C VAL A 33 8.92 -0.18 -6.89
N PRO A 34 9.00 1.16 -7.04
CA PRO A 34 7.82 2.03 -6.98
C PRO A 34 6.82 1.73 -8.09
N GLY A 35 7.27 1.28 -9.27
CA GLY A 35 6.40 0.86 -10.36
C GLY A 35 5.53 -0.35 -10.01
N LEU A 36 6.12 -1.40 -9.41
CA LEU A 36 5.39 -2.59 -8.95
C LEU A 36 4.45 -2.27 -7.78
N ILE A 37 4.87 -1.42 -6.84
CA ILE A 37 4.03 -0.96 -5.73
C ILE A 37 2.81 -0.20 -6.26
N GLY A 38 3.01 0.72 -7.21
CA GLY A 38 1.93 1.45 -7.87
C GLY A 38 0.98 0.54 -8.64
N LEU A 39 1.52 -0.44 -9.37
CA LEU A 39 0.72 -1.44 -10.09
C LEU A 39 -0.13 -2.27 -9.13
N LEU A 40 0.43 -2.69 -7.99
CA LEU A 40 -0.31 -3.41 -6.96
C LEU A 40 -1.43 -2.54 -6.37
N MET A 41 -1.19 -1.26 -6.15
CA MET A 41 -2.20 -0.33 -5.65
C MET A 41 -3.35 -0.12 -6.64
N VAL A 42 -3.03 -0.04 -7.93
CA VAL A 42 -4.02 -0.01 -9.02
C VAL A 42 -4.85 -1.29 -8.99
N GLN A 43 -4.23 -2.46 -8.86
CA GLN A 43 -4.95 -3.74 -8.72
C GLN A 43 -5.83 -3.79 -7.46
N SER A 44 -5.36 -3.26 -6.33
CA SER A 44 -6.16 -3.14 -5.09
C SER A 44 -7.37 -2.24 -5.27
N ALA A 45 -7.29 -1.20 -6.11
CA ALA A 45 -8.44 -0.35 -6.41
C ALA A 45 -9.55 -1.11 -7.16
N PHE A 46 -9.18 -2.10 -7.98
CA PHE A 46 -10.13 -2.94 -8.72
C PHE A 46 -10.62 -4.16 -7.92
N THR A 47 -9.80 -4.71 -7.03
CA THR A 47 -10.12 -5.94 -6.26
C THR A 47 -10.53 -5.68 -4.81
N GLY A 48 -10.38 -4.44 -4.32
CA GLY A 48 -10.61 -4.07 -2.92
C GLY A 48 -9.59 -4.65 -1.92
N PHE A 49 -8.61 -5.43 -2.40
CA PHE A 49 -7.67 -6.15 -1.55
C PHE A 49 -6.39 -5.35 -1.38
N CYS A 50 -6.28 -4.53 -0.32
CA CYS A 50 -5.06 -3.76 -0.04
C CYS A 50 -4.19 -4.47 1.03
N PRO A 51 -3.05 -5.08 0.68
CA PRO A 51 -2.20 -5.82 1.63
C PRO A 51 -1.63 -4.93 2.76
N VAL A 52 -1.46 -3.61 2.53
CA VAL A 52 -1.05 -2.64 3.56
C VAL A 52 -2.08 -2.55 4.68
N TYR A 53 -3.37 -2.61 4.33
CA TYR A 53 -4.45 -2.58 5.29
C TYR A 53 -4.44 -3.82 6.18
N PHE A 54 -4.12 -4.98 5.60
CA PHE A 54 -3.98 -6.25 6.31
C PHE A 54 -2.76 -6.25 7.27
N ALA A 55 -1.64 -5.67 6.83
CA ALA A 55 -0.44 -5.53 7.65
C ALA A 55 -0.65 -4.58 8.84
N LEU A 56 -1.32 -3.44 8.62
CA LEU A 56 -1.70 -2.51 9.69
C LEU A 56 -2.70 -3.12 10.66
N ASP A 57 -3.68 -3.88 10.15
CA ASP A 57 -4.65 -4.59 10.98
C ASP A 57 -3.98 -5.59 11.94
N LYS A 58 -3.00 -6.33 11.40
CA LYS A 58 -2.17 -7.27 12.16
C LYS A 58 -1.37 -6.57 13.27
N PHE A 59 -0.83 -5.38 13.01
CA PHE A 59 0.00 -4.63 13.95
C PHE A 59 -0.80 -3.93 15.06
N GLU A 60 -2.03 -3.48 14.76
CA GLU A 60 -2.93 -2.84 15.72
C GLU A 60 -3.59 -3.84 16.70
N GLY A 61 -3.31 -5.14 16.56
CA GLY A 61 -3.77 -6.17 17.51
C GLY A 61 -5.29 -6.38 17.53
N ARG A 62 -6.02 -5.90 16.51
CA ARG A 62 -7.45 -6.15 16.38
C ARG A 62 -7.64 -7.51 15.68
N PRO A 63 -8.30 -8.50 16.32
CA PRO A 63 -8.62 -9.76 15.66
C PRO A 63 -9.58 -9.47 14.50
N GLY A 64 -9.15 -9.84 13.29
CA GLY A 64 -9.87 -9.61 12.06
C GLY A 64 -11.31 -10.12 12.11
N HIS A 65 -12.24 -9.19 12.33
CA HIS A 65 -13.62 -9.27 11.92
C HIS A 65 -13.82 -8.13 10.92
N ASP A 66 -13.58 -8.41 9.66
CA ASP A 66 -14.56 -8.22 8.58
C ASP A 66 -13.84 -8.25 7.23
N LEU A 67 -13.76 -9.46 6.66
CA LEU A 67 -13.61 -9.60 5.23
C LEU A 67 -15.00 -9.43 4.62
N SER A 68 -15.34 -8.20 4.29
CA SER A 68 -16.16 -7.88 3.12
C SER A 68 -17.46 -8.69 2.98
N HIS A 69 -18.45 -8.29 3.76
CA HIS A 69 -19.85 -8.28 3.32
C HIS A 69 -20.11 -7.20 2.24
N HIS A 70 -19.07 -6.70 1.56
CA HIS A 70 -19.09 -5.57 0.63
C HIS A 70 -18.26 -5.89 -0.63
N ALA A 71 -18.61 -7.00 -1.26
CA ALA A 71 -18.78 -7.01 -2.70
C ALA A 71 -20.07 -6.21 -3.01
N HIS A 72 -20.00 -4.88 -2.98
CA HIS A 72 -20.99 -3.97 -3.57
C HIS A 72 -20.40 -2.58 -3.76
#